data_AF-A0A3A6NS63-F1
#
_entry.id   AF-A0A3A6NS63-F1
#
_cell.length_a   1.000
_cell.length_b   1.000
_cell.length_c   1.000
_cell.angle_alpha   90.00
_cell.angle_beta   90.00
_cell.angle_gamma   90.00
#
_symmetry.space_group_name_H-M   'P 1'
#
loop_
_entity.id
_entity.type
_entity.pdbx_description
1 polymer ?
#
loop_
_entity_poly.entity_id
_entity_poly.type
_entity_poly.pdbx_seq_one_letter_code
_entity_poly.pdbx_strand_id
1 'polypeptide(L)'
;MPYHARTYSLRNSREPLLSPGERVMSRQSSLELVHLANFNSTNIGNGALANGLEHTMSEDIERSIRWSREAWDDYTFRKLDFDQTFVDKVNATDGLIVGGAVTFNGRDYNDRTGTRFELPFELWDKLKKPIVFYGLSYRNWPGQVYHHADKLRQMVEKALASEKIIFSVRNDGTKAWLKTMVGIDSDAIIEVPDSAVFVEAHAGDYPEIVNGARNIMVAFNDEDAVRRYDERGAHSRETVIAALVEVLERLAERYPINIILCPHYFDDFKMMSAFIERIKPRLAHQNMVASGLCRVKDTSYFYGRYMRADLAISMRVHSMSPCIGLGVPMVALTTQDRMSDFIARLELQNQAVDAFDPLVAEKLYAKAVYTLDHGADVRDSFARARAKLRDETRVFHQRLDKLFSG
;
A
#
# COMPACT_ATOMS: atom_id res chain seq x y z
N MET A 1 37.78 -18.88 -29.63
CA MET A 1 37.60 -17.50 -30.14
C MET A 1 37.49 -16.56 -28.95
N PRO A 2 38.49 -15.71 -28.66
CA PRO A 2 38.41 -14.79 -27.53
C PRO A 2 37.81 -13.45 -27.96
N TYR A 3 36.79 -13.00 -27.22
CA TYR A 3 36.15 -11.71 -27.41
C TYR A 3 37.02 -10.59 -26.84
N HIS A 4 37.29 -9.58 -27.66
CA HIS A 4 38.01 -8.37 -27.31
C HIS A 4 37.22 -7.46 -26.36
N ALA A 5 37.85 -7.07 -25.26
CA ALA A 5 37.45 -5.92 -24.44
C ALA A 5 37.78 -4.62 -25.18
N ARG A 6 36.80 -3.70 -25.29
CA ARG A 6 37.03 -2.33 -25.77
C ARG A 6 37.00 -1.36 -24.60
N THR A 7 38.18 -0.83 -24.26
CA THR A 7 38.40 0.37 -23.46
C THR A 7 38.09 1.61 -24.29
N TYR A 8 37.26 2.53 -23.79
CA TYR A 8 37.12 3.87 -24.35
C TYR A 8 37.96 4.87 -23.54
N SER A 9 38.83 5.56 -24.26
CA SER A 9 39.78 6.56 -23.77
C SER A 9 39.18 7.96 -23.81
N LEU A 10 39.54 8.74 -22.78
CA LEU A 10 39.29 10.15 -22.57
C LEU A 10 39.75 11.04 -23.75
N ARG A 11 38.92 12.02 -24.12
CA ARG A 11 39.38 13.25 -24.78
C ARG A 11 38.85 14.47 -24.06
N ASN A 12 39.81 15.29 -23.65
CA ASN A 12 39.68 16.66 -23.17
C ASN A 12 39.09 17.57 -24.26
N SER A 13 38.09 18.37 -23.90
CA SER A 13 37.81 19.65 -24.56
C SER A 13 37.56 20.70 -23.49
N ARG A 14 38.42 21.73 -23.50
CA ARG A 14 38.38 22.91 -22.63
C ARG A 14 37.19 23.78 -22.99
N GLU A 15 36.36 24.12 -22.02
CA GLU A 15 35.41 25.24 -22.09
C GLU A 15 35.85 26.38 -21.15
N PRO A 16 35.46 27.63 -21.44
CA PRO A 16 36.02 28.82 -20.78
C PRO A 16 35.39 29.07 -19.41
N LEU A 17 36.24 29.51 -18.48
CA LEU A 17 35.88 30.02 -17.15
C LEU A 17 34.93 31.23 -17.26
N LEU A 18 33.68 31.04 -16.83
CA LEU A 18 32.77 32.13 -16.50
C LEU A 18 32.93 32.50 -15.01
N SER A 19 32.93 33.81 -14.76
CA SER A 19 33.13 34.49 -13.47
C SER A 19 32.15 34.06 -12.38
N PRO A 20 32.56 34.09 -11.09
CA PRO A 20 31.69 33.74 -9.97
C PRO A 20 30.71 34.89 -9.70
N GLY A 21 29.55 34.85 -10.34
CA GLY A 21 28.38 35.56 -9.89
C GLY A 21 27.74 34.78 -8.74
N GLU A 22 27.71 35.39 -7.56
CA GLU A 22 27.01 34.89 -6.37
C GLU A 22 25.56 34.54 -6.71
N ARG A 23 25.26 33.25 -6.95
CA ARG A 23 23.95 32.72 -6.62
C ARG A 23 23.92 32.58 -5.11
N VAL A 24 23.40 33.60 -4.44
CA VAL A 24 22.77 33.43 -3.13
C VAL A 24 21.63 32.44 -3.36
N MET A 25 21.92 31.14 -3.26
CA MET A 25 20.89 30.15 -3.02
C MET A 25 20.36 30.50 -1.64
N SER A 26 19.22 31.20 -1.58
CA SER A 26 18.46 31.29 -0.34
C SER A 26 18.31 29.87 0.17
N ARG A 27 18.83 29.57 1.36
CA ARG A 27 18.56 28.31 2.04
C ARG A 27 17.03 28.25 2.20
N GLN A 28 16.34 27.53 1.31
CA GLN A 28 14.99 27.07 1.62
C GLN A 28 15.15 26.27 2.91
N SER A 29 14.57 26.79 4.00
CA SER A 29 14.60 26.11 5.29
C SER A 29 13.95 24.74 5.14
N SER A 30 14.62 23.70 5.60
CA SER A 30 14.06 22.35 5.62
C SER A 30 12.83 22.27 6.51
N LEU A 31 11.80 21.54 6.09
CA LEU A 31 10.65 21.19 6.90
C LEU A 31 10.98 20.01 7.82
N GLU A 32 10.66 20.12 9.10
CA GLU A 32 10.70 18.99 10.03
C GLU A 32 9.29 18.45 10.28
N LEU A 33 9.00 17.24 9.82
CA LEU A 33 7.68 16.63 9.97
C LEU A 33 7.76 15.35 10.78
N VAL A 34 6.86 15.19 11.75
CA VAL A 34 6.60 13.89 12.37
C VAL A 34 5.75 13.08 11.41
N HIS A 35 6.20 11.87 11.05
CA HIS A 35 5.39 10.91 10.32
C HIS A 35 4.99 9.80 11.27
N LEU A 36 3.71 9.72 11.62
CA LEU A 36 3.14 8.68 12.46
C LEU A 36 2.60 7.55 11.56
N ALA A 37 3.31 6.43 11.50
CA ALA A 37 2.94 5.26 10.71
C ALA A 37 3.41 3.96 11.36
N ASN A 38 2.97 2.81 10.85
CA ASN A 38 3.25 1.49 11.42
C ASN A 38 4.69 0.98 11.10
N PHE A 39 5.73 1.72 11.50
CA PHE A 39 7.12 1.43 11.13
C PHE A 39 7.70 0.14 11.73
N ASN A 40 7.18 -0.33 12.86
CA ASN A 40 7.64 -1.57 13.50
C ASN A 40 6.84 -2.82 13.04
N SER A 41 5.92 -2.64 12.10
CA SER A 41 5.04 -3.71 11.61
C SER A 41 5.76 -4.74 10.74
N THR A 42 5.24 -5.98 10.78
CA THR A 42 5.57 -7.05 9.83
C THR A 42 4.61 -7.15 8.65
N ASN A 43 3.55 -6.32 8.61
CA ASN A 43 2.72 -6.18 7.43
C ASN A 43 3.42 -5.22 6.46
N ILE A 44 3.98 -5.76 5.38
CA ILE A 44 4.82 -5.02 4.45
C ILE A 44 4.05 -3.91 3.70
N GLY A 45 2.73 -4.05 3.59
CA GLY A 45 1.88 -3.03 2.99
C GLY A 45 1.91 -1.69 3.73
N ASN A 46 2.13 -1.72 5.06
CA ASN A 46 2.36 -0.48 5.82
C ASN A 46 3.62 0.26 5.37
N GLY A 47 4.64 -0.49 4.97
CA GLY A 47 5.88 0.08 4.49
C GLY A 47 5.74 0.66 3.09
N ALA A 48 4.95 0.00 2.23
CA ALA A 48 4.60 0.55 0.91
C ALA A 48 3.87 1.90 1.04
N LEU A 49 2.91 2.00 1.95
CA LEU A 49 2.20 3.25 2.25
C LEU A 49 3.14 4.35 2.73
N ALA A 50 3.99 4.04 3.71
CA ALA A 50 4.90 5.03 4.30
C ALA A 50 5.96 5.48 3.29
N ASN A 51 6.58 4.54 2.57
CA ASN A 51 7.60 4.84 1.56
C ASN A 51 7.01 5.66 0.40
N GLY A 52 5.87 5.25 -0.17
CA GLY A 52 5.28 5.99 -1.28
C GLY A 52 4.80 7.40 -0.90
N LEU A 53 4.32 7.59 0.34
CA LEU A 53 3.99 8.91 0.88
C LEU A 53 5.25 9.78 1.01
N GLU A 54 6.27 9.29 1.72
CA GLU A 54 7.50 10.07 1.94
C GLU A 54 8.21 10.40 0.63
N HIS A 55 8.24 9.45 -0.31
CA HIS A 55 8.82 9.63 -1.64
C HIS A 55 8.10 10.74 -2.41
N THR A 56 6.79 10.63 -2.60
CA THR A 56 6.04 11.61 -3.41
C THR A 56 5.94 12.98 -2.76
N MET A 57 5.86 13.07 -1.42
CA MET A 57 5.93 14.36 -0.73
C MET A 57 7.30 15.01 -0.91
N SER A 58 8.40 14.23 -0.87
CA SER A 58 9.75 14.76 -1.09
C SER A 58 9.97 15.22 -2.52
N GLU A 59 9.26 14.66 -3.50
CA GLU A 59 9.26 15.12 -4.89
C GLU A 59 8.46 16.42 -5.09
N ASP A 60 7.30 16.54 -4.45
CA ASP A 60 6.33 17.60 -4.75
C ASP A 60 6.45 18.85 -3.88
N ILE A 61 6.95 18.71 -2.66
CA ILE A 61 7.09 19.85 -1.74
C ILE A 61 8.42 20.54 -2.03
N GLU A 62 8.36 21.86 -2.26
CA GLU A 62 9.53 22.64 -2.68
C GLU A 62 10.66 22.65 -1.64
N ARG A 63 10.31 22.51 -0.36
CA ARG A 63 11.26 22.45 0.76
C ARG A 63 11.69 21.01 1.02
N SER A 64 12.98 20.81 1.26
CA SER A 64 13.49 19.51 1.72
C SER A 64 12.81 19.09 3.03
N ILE A 65 12.31 17.86 3.11
CA ILE A 65 11.64 17.33 4.30
C ILE A 65 12.62 16.46 5.11
N ARG A 66 12.72 16.73 6.40
CA ARG A 66 13.33 15.86 7.41
C ARG A 66 12.23 15.12 8.16
N TRP A 67 12.20 13.80 7.99
CA TRP A 67 11.21 12.94 8.61
C TRP A 67 11.65 12.49 10.01
N SER A 68 10.86 12.83 11.02
CA SER A 68 10.88 12.18 12.33
C SER A 68 9.85 11.05 12.34
N ARG A 69 10.29 9.84 11.99
CA ARG A 69 9.43 8.65 11.91
C ARG A 69 9.03 8.15 13.29
N GLU A 70 7.73 8.13 13.56
CA GLU A 70 7.12 7.70 14.81
C GLU A 70 6.31 6.42 14.59
N ALA A 71 6.61 5.35 15.35
CA ALA A 71 5.97 4.05 15.19
C ALA A 71 4.56 4.03 15.82
N TRP A 72 3.53 4.24 15.01
CA TRP A 72 2.12 4.23 15.45
C TRP A 72 1.70 2.89 16.06
N ASP A 73 2.32 1.79 15.65
CA ASP A 73 2.05 0.49 16.24
C ASP A 73 2.52 0.39 17.71
N ASP A 74 3.52 1.14 18.14
CA ASP A 74 3.90 1.22 19.55
C ASP A 74 2.81 1.89 20.40
N TYR A 75 2.07 2.85 19.85
CA TYR A 75 0.89 3.43 20.49
C TYR A 75 -0.31 2.48 20.48
N THR A 76 -0.51 1.78 19.35
CA THR A 76 -1.59 0.79 19.20
C THR A 76 -1.46 -0.33 20.23
N PHE A 77 -0.23 -0.77 20.49
CA PHE A 77 0.08 -1.81 21.48
C PHE A 77 0.42 -1.26 22.86
N ARG A 78 0.13 0.03 23.12
CA ARG A 78 0.29 0.71 24.42
C ARG A 78 1.71 0.62 25.01
N LYS A 79 2.74 0.52 24.16
CA LYS A 79 4.14 0.72 24.58
C LYS A 79 4.43 2.21 24.79
N LEU A 80 3.77 3.05 24.00
CA LEU A 80 3.67 4.49 24.16
C LEU A 80 2.19 4.88 24.31
N ASP A 81 1.92 6.04 24.89
CA ASP A 81 0.56 6.58 24.99
C ASP A 81 0.46 7.93 24.28
N PHE A 82 -0.74 8.24 23.78
CA PHE A 82 -1.04 9.57 23.27
C PHE A 82 -1.33 10.51 24.44
N ASP A 83 -0.30 11.22 24.87
CA ASP A 83 -0.30 12.08 26.05
C ASP A 83 0.26 13.49 25.74
N GLN A 84 0.54 14.26 26.80
CA GLN A 84 1.17 15.57 26.65
C GLN A 84 2.57 15.47 26.00
N THR A 85 3.32 14.39 26.27
CA THR A 85 4.62 14.13 25.64
C THR A 85 4.51 14.01 24.13
N PHE A 86 3.47 13.33 23.63
CA PHE A 86 3.19 13.26 22.19
C PHE A 86 2.87 14.65 21.61
N VAL A 87 2.04 15.43 22.30
CA VAL A 87 1.70 16.80 21.88
C VAL A 87 2.93 17.70 21.82
N ASP A 88 3.79 17.62 22.84
CA ASP A 88 5.01 18.42 22.91
C ASP A 88 6.00 18.04 21.80
N LYS A 89 6.12 16.74 21.49
CA LYS A 89 6.89 16.22 20.35
C LYS A 89 6.40 16.81 19.03
N VAL A 90 5.09 16.78 18.77
CA VAL A 90 4.53 17.36 17.54
C VAL A 90 4.76 18.87 17.49
N ASN A 91 4.53 19.58 18.59
CA ASN A 91 4.69 21.03 18.68
C ASN A 91 6.14 21.51 18.53
N ALA A 92 7.12 20.65 18.74
CA ALA A 92 8.54 20.93 18.51
C ALA A 92 8.94 20.88 17.03
N THR A 93 8.05 20.45 16.13
CA THR A 93 8.30 20.31 14.68
C THR A 93 7.45 21.29 13.86
N ASP A 94 7.47 21.16 12.53
CA ASP A 94 6.62 21.95 11.63
C ASP A 94 5.23 21.33 11.42
N GLY A 95 5.03 20.07 11.78
CA GLY A 95 3.72 19.42 11.67
C GLY A 95 3.74 17.91 11.83
N LEU A 96 2.54 17.33 11.81
CA LEU A 96 2.31 15.89 11.92
C LEU A 96 1.61 15.37 10.67
N ILE A 97 2.15 14.31 10.08
CA ILE A 97 1.47 13.46 9.10
C ILE A 97 1.08 12.15 9.78
N VAL A 98 -0.21 11.82 9.78
CA VAL A 98 -0.72 10.51 10.20
C VAL A 98 -0.95 9.67 8.94
N GLY A 99 -0.07 8.70 8.71
CA GLY A 99 -0.02 7.92 7.46
C GLY A 99 -1.15 6.90 7.31
N GLY A 100 -1.56 6.63 6.07
CA GLY A 100 -2.79 5.93 5.64
C GLY A 100 -2.96 4.45 5.99
N ALA A 101 -2.68 4.08 7.24
CA ALA A 101 -2.98 2.77 7.78
C ALA A 101 -4.51 2.53 7.85
N VAL A 102 -4.88 1.28 8.15
CA VAL A 102 -6.23 0.99 8.65
C VAL A 102 -6.37 1.66 10.01
N THR A 103 -7.14 2.75 10.05
CA THR A 103 -7.35 3.61 11.23
C THR A 103 -8.70 3.35 11.87
N PHE A 104 -9.72 3.09 11.05
CA PHE A 104 -11.08 2.83 11.50
C PHE A 104 -11.33 1.32 11.49
N ASN A 105 -11.09 0.64 12.61
CA ASN A 105 -11.18 -0.82 12.71
C ASN A 105 -12.22 -1.33 13.71
N GLY A 106 -12.92 -0.41 14.38
CA GLY A 106 -13.99 -0.70 15.33
C GLY A 106 -13.57 -1.55 16.52
N ARG A 107 -12.29 -1.54 16.92
CA ARG A 107 -11.80 -2.29 18.09
C ARG A 107 -12.26 -1.61 19.38
N ASP A 108 -12.59 -2.42 20.37
CA ASP A 108 -13.09 -2.00 21.69
C ASP A 108 -12.10 -1.16 22.48
N TYR A 109 -10.80 -1.40 22.32
CA TYR A 109 -9.73 -0.64 22.99
C TYR A 109 -9.41 0.73 22.37
N ASN A 110 -10.10 1.14 21.30
CA ASN A 110 -10.02 2.49 20.73
C ASN A 110 -11.05 3.41 21.40
N ASP A 111 -10.99 3.48 22.73
CA ASP A 111 -12.03 4.06 23.56
C ASP A 111 -11.92 5.57 23.75
N ARG A 112 -10.85 6.24 23.33
CA ARG A 112 -10.73 7.70 23.44
C ARG A 112 -11.31 8.43 22.25
N THR A 113 -11.14 7.86 21.04
CA THR A 113 -11.53 8.53 19.79
C THR A 113 -12.36 7.65 18.86
N GLY A 114 -12.54 6.36 19.17
CA GLY A 114 -13.17 5.41 18.23
C GLY A 114 -12.28 5.09 17.02
N THR A 115 -11.00 5.47 17.06
CA THR A 115 -10.01 5.27 15.99
C THR A 115 -8.69 4.78 16.57
N ARG A 116 -7.72 4.37 15.75
CA ARG A 116 -6.36 4.09 16.25
C ARG A 116 -5.57 5.35 16.66
N PHE A 117 -6.02 6.54 16.28
CA PHE A 117 -5.38 7.80 16.66
C PHE A 117 -5.98 8.24 17.99
N GLU A 118 -5.54 7.60 19.07
CA GLU A 118 -6.16 7.63 20.39
C GLU A 118 -5.74 8.83 21.27
N LEU A 119 -5.52 10.00 20.65
CA LEU A 119 -5.23 11.23 21.40
C LEU A 119 -6.49 11.72 22.13
N PRO A 120 -6.48 11.80 23.47
CA PRO A 120 -7.61 12.33 24.25
C PRO A 120 -8.05 13.71 23.76
N PHE A 121 -9.36 13.94 23.65
CA PHE A 121 -9.90 15.18 23.06
C PHE A 121 -9.46 16.46 23.77
N GLU A 122 -9.19 16.41 25.07
CA GLU A 122 -8.66 17.52 25.87
C GLU A 122 -7.22 17.94 25.48
N LEU A 123 -6.52 17.12 24.70
CA LEU A 123 -5.20 17.41 24.19
C LEU A 123 -5.22 17.96 22.75
N TRP A 124 -6.35 17.88 22.03
CA TRP A 124 -6.43 18.33 20.65
C TRP A 124 -6.18 19.83 20.50
N ASP A 125 -6.74 20.65 21.40
CA ASP A 125 -6.57 22.11 21.36
C ASP A 125 -5.12 22.55 21.72
N LYS A 126 -4.33 21.64 22.27
CA LYS A 126 -2.91 21.86 22.59
C LYS A 126 -1.99 21.61 21.39
N LEU A 127 -2.48 20.99 20.31
CA LEU A 127 -1.73 20.84 19.08
C LEU A 127 -1.71 22.18 18.33
N LYS A 128 -0.53 22.81 18.33
CA LYS A 128 -0.34 24.15 17.76
C LYS A 128 0.05 24.10 16.30
N LYS A 129 0.62 22.98 15.86
CA LYS A 129 1.14 22.75 14.51
C LYS A 129 0.11 22.09 13.58
N PRO A 130 0.25 22.25 12.27
CA PRO A 130 -0.62 21.57 11.32
C PRO A 130 -0.57 20.04 11.43
N ILE A 131 -1.72 19.41 11.19
CA ILE A 131 -1.89 17.96 11.19
C ILE A 131 -2.54 17.53 9.89
N VAL A 132 -1.99 16.51 9.26
CA VAL A 132 -2.56 15.91 8.06
C VAL A 132 -2.86 14.45 8.35
N PHE A 133 -4.13 14.11 8.39
CA PHE A 133 -4.56 12.72 8.29
C PHE A 133 -4.49 12.34 6.81
N TYR A 134 -3.45 11.61 6.43
CA TYR A 134 -3.11 11.33 5.04
C TYR A 134 -3.66 9.97 4.63
N GLY A 135 -4.77 9.96 3.88
CA GLY A 135 -5.31 8.73 3.29
C GLY A 135 -5.73 7.67 4.31
N LEU A 136 -6.39 8.05 5.40
CA LEU A 136 -6.87 7.08 6.39
C LEU A 136 -7.85 6.08 5.77
N SER A 137 -7.85 4.85 6.26
CA SER A 137 -8.69 3.78 5.72
C SER A 137 -9.45 3.01 6.79
N TYR A 138 -10.56 2.39 6.39
CA TYR A 138 -11.37 1.54 7.26
C TYR A 138 -11.12 0.05 7.07
N ARG A 139 -11.44 -0.72 8.12
CA ARG A 139 -11.62 -2.17 8.09
C ARG A 139 -12.70 -2.51 9.11
N ASN A 140 -13.93 -2.53 8.65
CA ASN A 140 -15.09 -2.98 9.40
C ASN A 140 -15.91 -3.89 8.48
N TRP A 141 -16.07 -5.14 8.89
CA TRP A 141 -16.76 -6.15 8.09
C TRP A 141 -18.28 -6.05 8.25
N PRO A 142 -19.08 -6.46 7.24
CA PRO A 142 -20.53 -6.55 7.39
C PRO A 142 -20.93 -7.31 8.67
N GLY A 143 -21.85 -6.74 9.45
CA GLY A 143 -22.27 -7.31 10.73
C GLY A 143 -21.27 -7.19 11.89
N GLN A 144 -20.08 -6.62 11.67
CA GLN A 144 -19.14 -6.33 12.75
C GLN A 144 -19.57 -5.08 13.52
N VAL A 145 -19.72 -5.23 14.84
CA VAL A 145 -19.91 -4.08 15.75
C VAL A 145 -18.72 -3.12 15.63
N TYR A 146 -19.01 -1.85 15.36
CA TYR A 146 -18.03 -0.78 15.47
C TYR A 146 -18.13 -0.16 16.87
N HIS A 147 -17.18 -0.49 17.74
CA HIS A 147 -17.14 0.08 19.08
C HIS A 147 -16.84 1.59 19.03
N HIS A 148 -17.49 2.37 19.91
CA HIS A 148 -17.29 3.82 20.09
C HIS A 148 -17.56 4.69 18.85
N ALA A 149 -18.63 4.39 18.12
CA ALA A 149 -19.03 5.12 16.91
C ALA A 149 -19.32 6.62 17.17
N ASP A 150 -19.82 6.96 18.36
CA ASP A 150 -20.03 8.33 18.84
C ASP A 150 -18.71 9.11 18.93
N LYS A 151 -17.65 8.47 19.42
CA LYS A 151 -16.31 9.08 19.51
C LYS A 151 -15.65 9.22 18.14
N LEU A 152 -15.84 8.24 17.25
CA LEU A 152 -15.41 8.37 15.85
C LEU A 152 -16.05 9.60 15.21
N ARG A 153 -17.36 9.78 15.39
CA ARG A 153 -18.08 10.95 14.89
C ARG A 153 -17.47 12.24 15.42
N GLN A 154 -17.26 12.32 16.74
CA GLN A 154 -16.64 13.48 17.39
C GLN A 154 -15.22 13.78 16.88
N MET A 155 -14.42 12.75 16.62
CA MET A 155 -13.07 12.88 16.06
C MET A 155 -13.11 13.51 14.68
N VAL A 156 -13.99 13.03 13.80
CA VAL A 156 -14.16 13.58 12.45
C VAL A 156 -14.68 15.02 12.51
N GLU A 157 -15.70 15.31 13.31
CA GLU A 157 -16.23 16.68 13.48
C GLU A 157 -15.15 17.65 13.97
N LYS A 158 -14.33 17.24 14.95
CA LYS A 158 -13.19 18.06 15.44
C LYS A 158 -12.12 18.27 14.38
N ALA A 159 -11.80 17.25 13.60
CA ALA A 159 -10.84 17.37 12.51
C ALA A 159 -11.33 18.35 11.43
N LEU A 160 -12.61 18.28 11.06
CA LEU A 160 -13.20 19.14 10.03
C LEU A 160 -13.40 20.59 10.51
N ALA A 161 -13.57 20.82 11.81
CA ALA A 161 -13.75 22.16 12.38
C ALA A 161 -12.43 22.94 12.55
N SER A 162 -11.27 22.30 12.37
CA SER A 162 -9.97 22.92 12.60
C SER A 162 -9.28 23.32 11.30
N GLU A 163 -8.92 24.59 11.16
CA GLU A 163 -8.15 25.10 10.02
C GLU A 163 -6.72 24.53 9.94
N LYS A 164 -6.22 23.99 11.06
CA LYS A 164 -4.89 23.37 11.14
C LYS A 164 -4.89 21.90 10.75
N ILE A 165 -6.07 21.30 10.57
CA ILE A 165 -6.21 19.87 10.29
C ILE A 165 -6.70 19.68 8.87
N ILE A 166 -5.93 18.95 8.07
CA ILE A 166 -6.41 18.39 6.82
C ILE A 166 -6.82 16.94 7.09
N PHE A 167 -8.11 16.65 6.90
CA PHE A 167 -8.67 15.32 7.05
C PHE A 167 -8.87 14.66 5.68
N SER A 168 -8.03 13.68 5.36
CA SER A 168 -8.17 12.91 4.11
C SER A 168 -8.28 11.42 4.36
N VAL A 169 -9.00 10.76 3.46
CA VAL A 169 -9.24 9.31 3.48
C VAL A 169 -8.82 8.70 2.15
N ARG A 170 -8.54 7.40 2.15
CA ARG A 170 -8.08 6.70 0.95
C ARG A 170 -9.21 6.52 -0.07
N ASN A 171 -8.85 6.52 -1.35
CA ASN A 171 -9.70 6.19 -2.49
C ASN A 171 -10.11 4.70 -2.58
N ASP A 172 -10.47 4.08 -1.46
CA ASP A 172 -10.83 2.66 -1.33
C ASP A 172 -12.27 2.46 -0.78
N GLY A 173 -13.11 3.49 -0.88
CA GLY A 173 -14.48 3.49 -0.36
C GLY A 173 -14.62 4.07 1.06
N THR A 174 -13.52 4.45 1.73
CA THR A 174 -13.56 4.95 3.12
C THR A 174 -14.48 6.16 3.32
N LYS A 175 -14.54 7.11 2.37
CA LYS A 175 -15.44 8.28 2.48
C LYS A 175 -16.92 7.87 2.51
N ALA A 176 -17.32 6.98 1.61
CA ALA A 176 -18.69 6.47 1.57
C ALA A 176 -19.02 5.66 2.83
N TRP A 177 -18.06 4.85 3.31
CA TRP A 177 -18.22 4.12 4.57
C TRP A 177 -18.41 5.06 5.78
N LEU A 178 -17.62 6.14 5.90
CA LEU A 178 -17.79 7.14 6.97
C LEU A 178 -19.17 7.81 6.93
N LYS A 179 -19.65 8.17 5.74
CA LYS A 179 -21.00 8.72 5.57
C LYS A 179 -22.07 7.78 6.13
N THR A 180 -21.99 6.49 5.81
CA THR A 180 -22.93 5.50 6.35
C THR A 180 -22.74 5.26 7.86
N MET A 181 -21.48 5.23 8.33
CA MET A 181 -21.14 4.86 9.70
C MET A 181 -21.49 5.94 10.72
N VAL A 182 -21.19 7.20 10.43
CA VAL A 182 -21.36 8.32 11.38
C VAL A 182 -22.25 9.45 10.88
N GLY A 183 -22.77 9.34 9.65
CA GLY A 183 -23.68 10.34 9.07
C GLY A 183 -23.00 11.63 8.60
N ILE A 184 -21.67 11.62 8.46
CA ILE A 184 -20.92 12.80 8.01
C ILE A 184 -20.69 12.71 6.50
N ASP A 185 -21.35 13.59 5.77
CA ASP A 185 -21.16 13.79 4.33
C ASP A 185 -20.62 15.20 4.11
N SER A 186 -19.33 15.32 3.84
CA SER A 186 -18.66 16.62 3.71
C SER A 186 -17.60 16.59 2.61
N ASP A 187 -17.58 17.63 1.79
CA ASP A 187 -16.53 17.86 0.79
C ASP A 187 -15.17 18.21 1.43
N ALA A 188 -15.17 18.60 2.71
CA ALA A 188 -13.95 18.80 3.48
C ALA A 188 -13.25 17.47 3.82
N ILE A 189 -13.93 16.32 3.71
CA ILE A 189 -13.30 14.99 3.72
C ILE A 189 -12.74 14.75 2.32
N ILE A 190 -11.42 14.90 2.19
CA ILE A 190 -10.73 14.79 0.91
C ILE A 190 -10.40 13.31 0.67
N GLU A 191 -10.75 12.79 -0.50
CA GLU A 191 -10.23 11.48 -0.93
C GLU A 191 -8.87 11.68 -1.59
N VAL A 192 -7.89 10.88 -1.18
CA VAL A 192 -6.54 10.88 -1.77
C VAL A 192 -6.15 9.48 -2.25
N PRO A 193 -5.28 9.38 -3.27
CA PRO A 193 -4.74 8.11 -3.73
C PRO A 193 -4.07 7.28 -2.63
N ASP A 194 -4.21 5.96 -2.71
CA ASP A 194 -3.37 5.02 -1.97
C ASP A 194 -1.88 5.29 -2.26
N SER A 195 -1.12 5.71 -1.24
CA SER A 195 0.29 6.05 -1.41
C SER A 195 1.17 4.84 -1.76
N ALA A 196 0.72 3.61 -1.51
CA ALA A 196 1.44 2.40 -1.90
C ALA A 196 1.59 2.23 -3.42
N VAL A 197 0.79 2.94 -4.22
CA VAL A 197 0.97 3.01 -5.70
C VAL A 197 2.29 3.69 -6.08
N PHE A 198 2.89 4.45 -5.16
CA PHE A 198 4.15 5.16 -5.42
C PHE A 198 5.34 4.55 -4.67
N VAL A 199 5.21 3.31 -4.21
CA VAL A 199 6.31 2.62 -3.54
C VAL A 199 7.53 2.51 -4.46
N GLU A 200 8.70 2.80 -3.90
CA GLU A 200 9.98 2.57 -4.54
C GLU A 200 10.42 1.13 -4.34
N ALA A 201 10.90 0.53 -5.42
CA ALA A 201 11.40 -0.83 -5.45
C ALA A 201 12.89 -0.84 -5.79
N HIS A 202 13.64 -1.69 -5.10
CA HIS A 202 15.08 -1.83 -5.30
C HIS A 202 15.36 -2.70 -6.53
N ALA A 203 16.34 -2.30 -7.35
CA ALA A 203 16.88 -3.19 -8.39
C ALA A 203 17.96 -4.07 -7.76
N GLY A 204 17.75 -5.38 -7.74
CA GLY A 204 18.74 -6.31 -7.19
C GLY A 204 18.57 -7.73 -7.68
N ASP A 205 19.34 -8.60 -7.02
CA ASP A 205 19.28 -10.04 -7.17
C ASP A 205 18.22 -10.61 -6.23
N TYR A 206 17.38 -11.47 -6.79
CA TYR A 206 16.26 -12.13 -6.13
C TYR A 206 16.40 -13.62 -6.35
N PRO A 207 16.95 -14.38 -5.38
CA PRO A 207 17.28 -15.81 -5.55
C PRO A 207 16.10 -16.69 -5.98
N GLU A 208 14.88 -16.28 -5.67
CA GLU A 208 13.64 -16.95 -6.04
C GLU A 208 13.27 -16.79 -7.54
N ILE A 209 13.89 -15.86 -8.26
CA ILE A 209 13.59 -15.60 -9.68
C ILE A 209 14.35 -16.57 -10.57
N VAL A 210 13.62 -17.22 -11.47
CA VAL A 210 14.17 -18.21 -12.40
C VAL A 210 14.16 -17.66 -13.81
N ASN A 211 15.34 -17.66 -14.46
CA ASN A 211 15.48 -17.29 -15.86
C ASN A 211 14.91 -18.37 -16.79
N GLY A 212 14.24 -17.97 -17.87
CA GLY A 212 13.68 -18.91 -18.84
C GLY A 212 12.33 -19.53 -18.45
N ALA A 213 11.79 -19.17 -17.28
CA ALA A 213 10.44 -19.49 -16.84
C ALA A 213 9.63 -18.20 -16.63
N ARG A 214 8.30 -18.32 -16.65
CA ARG A 214 7.39 -17.25 -16.21
C ARG A 214 7.36 -17.23 -14.69
N ASN A 215 7.82 -16.13 -14.10
CA ASN A 215 7.80 -15.94 -12.65
C ASN A 215 6.42 -15.45 -12.22
N ILE A 216 5.65 -16.32 -11.57
CA ILE A 216 4.30 -16.06 -11.11
C ILE A 216 4.32 -15.83 -9.60
N MET A 217 4.04 -14.60 -9.19
CA MET A 217 3.93 -14.22 -7.79
C MET A 217 2.51 -14.49 -7.27
N VAL A 218 2.39 -15.15 -6.12
CA VAL A 218 1.09 -15.42 -5.47
C VAL A 218 1.08 -14.79 -4.10
N ALA A 219 0.24 -13.74 -3.94
CA ALA A 219 0.10 -13.00 -2.71
C ALA A 219 -1.20 -13.37 -2.00
N PHE A 220 -1.11 -14.28 -1.03
CA PHE A 220 -2.26 -14.74 -0.26
C PHE A 220 -2.79 -13.68 0.71
N ASN A 221 -4.01 -13.90 1.21
CA ASN A 221 -4.61 -13.03 2.21
C ASN A 221 -5.49 -13.80 3.21
N ASP A 222 -4.88 -14.26 4.29
CA ASP A 222 -5.63 -14.94 5.36
C ASP A 222 -5.99 -14.01 6.54
N GLU A 223 -5.81 -12.69 6.39
CA GLU A 223 -6.12 -11.73 7.45
C GLU A 223 -7.64 -11.66 7.71
N ASP A 224 -8.01 -11.70 8.99
CA ASP A 224 -9.40 -11.74 9.47
C ASP A 224 -10.20 -12.91 8.86
N ALA A 225 -9.58 -14.08 8.66
CA ALA A 225 -10.16 -15.25 7.99
C ALA A 225 -11.61 -15.58 8.41
N VAL A 226 -11.92 -15.53 9.71
CA VAL A 226 -13.27 -15.82 10.26
C VAL A 226 -14.35 -14.86 9.74
N ARG A 227 -13.98 -13.62 9.39
CA ARG A 227 -14.91 -12.63 8.82
C ARG A 227 -14.84 -12.57 7.29
N ARG A 228 -13.70 -12.97 6.73
CA ARG A 228 -13.44 -12.95 5.29
C ARG A 228 -14.07 -14.11 4.55
N TYR A 229 -14.07 -15.28 5.18
CA TYR A 229 -14.44 -16.54 4.56
C TYR A 229 -15.54 -17.21 5.37
N ASP A 230 -16.51 -17.76 4.65
CA ASP A 230 -17.50 -18.64 5.26
C ASP A 230 -16.86 -20.01 5.52
N GLU A 231 -17.07 -20.59 6.70
CA GLU A 231 -16.48 -21.90 7.04
C GLU A 231 -16.91 -23.01 6.07
N ARG A 232 -18.13 -22.90 5.52
CA ARG A 232 -18.72 -23.88 4.61
C ARG A 232 -19.63 -23.16 3.62
N GLY A 233 -19.26 -23.12 2.34
CA GLY A 233 -20.06 -22.50 1.29
C GLY A 233 -19.24 -22.13 0.06
N ALA A 234 -19.88 -21.50 -0.93
CA ALA A 234 -19.20 -20.98 -2.11
C ALA A 234 -18.21 -19.85 -1.79
N HIS A 235 -18.39 -19.17 -0.64
CA HIS A 235 -17.50 -18.12 -0.15
C HIS A 235 -16.40 -18.67 0.78
N SER A 236 -16.13 -19.97 0.74
CA SER A 236 -15.15 -20.59 1.62
C SER A 236 -13.72 -20.34 1.19
N ARG A 237 -12.83 -20.32 2.18
CA ARG A 237 -11.39 -20.27 1.99
C ARG A 237 -10.89 -21.41 1.11
N GLU A 238 -11.46 -22.60 1.29
CA GLU A 238 -11.13 -23.82 0.54
C GLU A 238 -11.46 -23.68 -0.94
N THR A 239 -12.57 -23.03 -1.28
CA THR A 239 -12.96 -22.78 -2.68
C THR A 239 -11.94 -21.87 -3.37
N VAL A 240 -11.51 -20.80 -2.69
CA VAL A 240 -10.48 -19.90 -3.22
C VAL A 240 -9.15 -20.62 -3.42
N ILE A 241 -8.73 -21.43 -2.45
CA ILE A 241 -7.49 -22.22 -2.56
C ILE A 241 -7.58 -23.23 -3.72
N ALA A 242 -8.71 -23.95 -3.85
CA ALA A 242 -8.90 -24.92 -4.92
C ALA A 242 -8.81 -24.27 -6.31
N ALA A 243 -9.42 -23.10 -6.47
CA ALA A 243 -9.33 -22.33 -7.71
C ALA A 243 -7.89 -21.90 -8.03
N LEU A 244 -7.14 -21.42 -7.03
CA LEU A 244 -5.73 -21.06 -7.22
C LEU A 244 -4.86 -22.26 -7.63
N VAL A 245 -5.08 -23.44 -7.01
CA VAL A 245 -4.38 -24.68 -7.37
C VAL A 245 -4.69 -25.05 -8.81
N GLU A 246 -5.96 -25.10 -9.19
CA GLU A 246 -6.39 -25.45 -10.53
C GLU A 246 -5.77 -24.53 -11.59
N VAL A 247 -5.83 -23.21 -11.37
CA VAL A 247 -5.28 -22.21 -12.28
C VAL A 247 -3.78 -22.40 -12.45
N LEU A 248 -3.02 -22.52 -11.36
CA LEU A 248 -1.55 -22.62 -11.44
C LEU A 248 -1.11 -23.94 -12.08
N GLU A 249 -1.84 -25.03 -11.86
CA GLU A 249 -1.59 -26.30 -12.54
C GLU A 249 -1.86 -26.21 -14.04
N ARG A 250 -2.97 -25.59 -14.45
CA ARG A 250 -3.28 -25.36 -15.87
C ARG A 250 -2.26 -24.44 -16.54
N LEU A 251 -1.78 -23.41 -15.83
CA LEU A 251 -0.72 -22.54 -16.34
C LEU A 251 0.59 -23.31 -16.51
N ALA A 252 0.93 -24.23 -15.61
CA ALA A 252 2.13 -25.07 -15.72
C ALA A 252 2.08 -26.05 -16.90
N GLU A 253 0.89 -26.44 -17.35
CA GLU A 253 0.70 -27.25 -18.55
C GLU A 253 0.93 -26.44 -19.83
N ARG A 254 0.73 -25.12 -19.78
CA ARG A 254 0.87 -24.21 -20.94
C ARG A 254 2.22 -23.51 -21.02
N TYR A 255 2.82 -23.17 -19.89
CA TYR A 255 4.06 -22.40 -19.82
C TYR A 255 5.08 -23.07 -18.91
N PRO A 256 6.39 -22.90 -19.16
CA PRO A 256 7.39 -23.14 -18.12
C PRO A 256 7.22 -22.06 -17.04
N ILE A 257 6.76 -22.43 -15.84
CA ILE A 257 6.50 -21.48 -14.75
C ILE A 257 7.42 -21.71 -13.54
N ASN A 258 7.61 -20.64 -12.79
CA ASN A 258 8.16 -20.60 -11.44
C ASN A 258 7.15 -19.88 -10.53
N ILE A 259 6.63 -20.58 -9.52
CA ILE A 259 5.61 -20.09 -8.60
C ILE A 259 6.32 -19.56 -7.34
N ILE A 260 6.09 -18.29 -7.03
CA ILE A 260 6.70 -17.62 -5.87
C ILE A 260 5.59 -17.25 -4.90
N LEU A 261 5.53 -17.96 -3.77
CA LEU A 261 4.57 -17.67 -2.71
C LEU A 261 5.10 -16.50 -1.86
N CYS A 262 4.35 -15.40 -1.80
CA CYS A 262 4.85 -14.14 -1.25
C CYS A 262 3.98 -13.62 -0.08
N PRO A 263 4.32 -14.00 1.17
CA PRO A 263 3.58 -13.55 2.35
C PRO A 263 3.77 -12.05 2.58
N HIS A 264 2.66 -11.32 2.73
CA HIS A 264 2.67 -9.90 3.10
C HIS A 264 2.45 -9.70 4.60
N TYR A 265 1.90 -10.72 5.26
CA TYR A 265 1.63 -10.73 6.68
C TYR A 265 1.67 -12.16 7.24
N PHE A 266 1.82 -12.31 8.56
CA PHE A 266 1.96 -13.63 9.19
C PHE A 266 0.78 -14.57 8.96
N ASP A 267 -0.44 -14.05 8.89
CA ASP A 267 -1.61 -14.90 8.66
C ASP A 267 -1.56 -15.62 7.30
N ASP A 268 -0.87 -15.06 6.30
CA ASP A 268 -0.78 -15.64 4.95
C ASP A 268 -0.17 -17.04 4.94
N PHE A 269 0.71 -17.35 5.91
CA PHE A 269 1.33 -18.67 6.00
C PHE A 269 0.31 -19.80 6.21
N LYS A 270 -0.82 -19.53 6.86
CA LYS A 270 -1.89 -20.52 7.03
C LYS A 270 -2.49 -20.89 5.68
N MET A 271 -2.77 -19.91 4.83
CA MET A 271 -3.33 -20.13 3.49
C MET A 271 -2.30 -20.75 2.55
N MET A 272 -1.05 -20.32 2.65
CA MET A 272 0.08 -20.93 1.93
C MET A 272 0.24 -22.42 2.27
N SER A 273 0.21 -22.79 3.55
CA SER A 273 0.31 -24.21 3.96
C SER A 273 -0.81 -25.04 3.34
N ALA A 274 -2.05 -24.56 3.45
CA ALA A 274 -3.22 -25.23 2.88
C ALA A 274 -3.17 -25.34 1.35
N PHE A 275 -2.59 -24.35 0.67
CA PHE A 275 -2.34 -24.40 -0.78
C PHE A 275 -1.28 -25.46 -1.13
N ILE A 276 -0.14 -25.48 -0.41
CA ILE A 276 0.97 -26.42 -0.64
C ILE A 276 0.51 -27.87 -0.48
N GLU A 277 -0.38 -28.15 0.48
CA GLU A 277 -0.95 -29.48 0.71
C GLU A 277 -1.80 -30.00 -0.47
N ARG A 278 -2.28 -29.10 -1.34
CA ARG A 278 -3.24 -29.43 -2.41
C ARG A 278 -2.63 -29.44 -3.80
N ILE A 279 -1.59 -28.64 -4.05
CA ILE A 279 -0.97 -28.56 -5.37
C ILE A 279 -0.22 -29.85 -5.73
N LYS A 280 -0.22 -30.23 -7.02
CA LYS A 280 0.54 -31.37 -7.55
C LYS A 280 1.97 -31.43 -6.98
N PRO A 281 2.41 -32.57 -6.40
CA PRO A 281 3.74 -32.71 -5.82
C PRO A 281 4.87 -32.32 -6.78
N ARG A 282 4.74 -32.61 -8.07
CA ARG A 282 5.75 -32.19 -9.06
C ARG A 282 6.00 -30.68 -9.04
N LEU A 283 4.95 -29.86 -9.02
CA LEU A 283 5.10 -28.41 -8.98
C LEU A 283 5.68 -27.94 -7.65
N ALA A 284 5.19 -28.52 -6.54
CA ALA A 284 5.68 -28.18 -5.21
C ALA A 284 7.20 -28.42 -5.04
N HIS A 285 7.71 -29.48 -5.66
CA HIS A 285 9.11 -29.88 -5.54
C HIS A 285 10.05 -29.24 -6.57
N GLN A 286 9.55 -28.78 -7.73
CA GLN A 286 10.40 -28.39 -8.87
C GLN A 286 10.14 -26.99 -9.40
N ASN A 287 8.98 -26.40 -9.14
CA ASN A 287 8.52 -25.15 -9.77
C ASN A 287 8.01 -24.13 -8.75
N MET A 288 8.30 -24.31 -7.46
CA MET A 288 7.75 -23.46 -6.42
C MET A 288 8.78 -23.12 -5.35
N VAL A 289 8.73 -21.87 -4.88
CA VAL A 289 9.52 -21.36 -3.78
C VAL A 289 8.67 -20.38 -2.96
N ALA A 290 8.95 -20.23 -1.68
CA ALA A 290 8.33 -19.21 -0.84
C ALA A 290 9.36 -18.13 -0.48
N SER A 291 8.98 -16.86 -0.59
CA SER A 291 9.79 -15.79 -0.02
C SER A 291 9.61 -15.76 1.51
N GLY A 292 10.62 -15.24 2.21
CA GLY A 292 10.48 -14.93 3.63
C GLY A 292 9.54 -13.74 3.87
N LEU A 293 9.05 -13.60 5.11
CA LEU A 293 8.34 -12.41 5.55
C LEU A 293 9.34 -11.25 5.77
N CYS A 294 9.08 -10.10 5.15
CA CYS A 294 9.87 -8.89 5.31
C CYS A 294 9.26 -7.94 6.36
N ARG A 295 10.08 -7.06 6.93
CA ARG A 295 9.60 -5.96 7.79
C ARG A 295 9.47 -4.68 6.98
N VAL A 296 8.77 -3.69 7.52
CA VAL A 296 8.58 -2.37 6.86
C VAL A 296 9.90 -1.74 6.38
N LYS A 297 11.00 -1.88 7.13
CA LYS A 297 12.31 -1.38 6.69
C LYS A 297 12.85 -2.02 5.40
N ASP A 298 12.35 -3.20 5.04
CA ASP A 298 12.78 -3.99 3.88
C ASP A 298 11.82 -3.82 2.68
N THR A 299 10.92 -2.82 2.72
CA THR A 299 9.87 -2.58 1.71
C THR A 299 10.39 -2.54 0.29
N SER A 300 11.42 -1.73 0.00
CA SER A 300 11.91 -1.59 -1.37
C SER A 300 12.55 -2.88 -1.88
N TYR A 301 13.21 -3.63 -1.02
CA TYR A 301 13.70 -4.96 -1.37
C TYR A 301 12.54 -5.92 -1.67
N PHE A 302 11.50 -5.92 -0.83
CA PHE A 302 10.33 -6.76 -1.02
C PHE A 302 9.63 -6.51 -2.36
N TYR A 303 9.33 -5.25 -2.68
CA TYR A 303 8.66 -4.91 -3.94
C TYR A 303 9.57 -4.93 -5.17
N GLY A 304 10.89 -4.92 -5.00
CA GLY A 304 11.79 -5.19 -6.11
C GLY A 304 11.69 -6.63 -6.65
N ARG A 305 11.23 -7.59 -5.85
CA ARG A 305 10.86 -8.93 -6.34
C ARG A 305 9.70 -8.88 -7.30
N TYR A 306 8.69 -8.08 -6.97
CA TYR A 306 7.50 -7.90 -7.79
C TYR A 306 7.85 -7.39 -9.19
N MET A 307 8.83 -6.49 -9.31
CA MET A 307 9.32 -6.01 -10.61
C MET A 307 9.90 -7.11 -11.51
N ARG A 308 10.19 -8.30 -10.98
CA ARG A 308 10.69 -9.46 -11.72
C ARG A 308 9.61 -10.48 -12.05
N ALA A 309 8.37 -10.25 -11.63
CA ALA A 309 7.25 -11.13 -11.94
C ALA A 309 6.72 -10.88 -13.35
N ASP A 310 6.42 -11.96 -14.07
CA ASP A 310 5.66 -11.93 -15.32
C ASP A 310 4.15 -11.79 -15.05
N LEU A 311 3.70 -12.26 -13.89
CA LEU A 311 2.32 -12.19 -13.41
C LEU A 311 2.31 -12.17 -11.87
N ALA A 312 1.51 -11.30 -11.28
CA ALA A 312 1.10 -11.38 -9.89
C ALA A 312 -0.38 -11.76 -9.75
N ILE A 313 -0.69 -12.77 -8.95
CA ILE A 313 -2.04 -13.04 -8.48
C ILE A 313 -2.15 -12.44 -7.08
N SER A 314 -2.87 -11.32 -6.99
CA SER A 314 -2.82 -10.44 -5.82
C SER A 314 -4.13 -10.51 -5.03
N MET A 315 -4.08 -10.94 -3.76
CA MET A 315 -5.26 -11.02 -2.88
C MET A 315 -5.28 -9.94 -1.78
N ARG A 316 -4.34 -9.00 -1.78
CA ARG A 316 -4.27 -7.87 -0.83
C ARG A 316 -4.24 -6.55 -1.58
N VAL A 317 -4.87 -5.51 -1.03
CA VAL A 317 -4.75 -4.14 -1.57
C VAL A 317 -3.28 -3.76 -1.76
N HIS A 318 -2.42 -3.98 -0.77
CA HIS A 318 -0.98 -3.67 -0.89
C HIS A 318 -0.13 -4.73 -1.61
N SER A 319 -0.76 -5.73 -2.24
CA SER A 319 -0.15 -6.46 -3.35
C SER A 319 -0.64 -5.92 -4.70
N MET A 320 -1.80 -5.26 -4.73
CA MET A 320 -2.40 -4.66 -5.92
C MET A 320 -1.84 -3.27 -6.22
N SER A 321 -1.89 -2.34 -5.26
CA SER A 321 -1.45 -0.97 -5.47
C SER A 321 0.02 -0.88 -5.89
N PRO A 322 0.97 -1.62 -5.28
CA PRO A 322 2.34 -1.70 -5.78
C PRO A 322 2.47 -2.30 -7.18
N CYS A 323 1.68 -3.31 -7.55
CA CYS A 323 1.72 -3.85 -8.92
C CYS A 323 1.33 -2.79 -9.95
N ILE A 324 0.28 -2.01 -9.67
CA ILE A 324 -0.15 -0.90 -10.51
C ILE A 324 0.94 0.17 -10.58
N GLY A 325 1.51 0.52 -9.42
CA GLY A 325 2.57 1.51 -9.28
C GLY A 325 3.85 1.20 -10.02
N LEU A 326 4.26 -0.06 -10.00
CA LEU A 326 5.51 -0.56 -10.57
C LEU A 326 5.33 -1.09 -12.00
N GLY A 327 4.11 -1.12 -12.53
CA GLY A 327 3.82 -1.72 -13.83
C GLY A 327 4.06 -3.24 -13.85
N VAL A 328 3.77 -3.94 -12.77
CA VAL A 328 3.87 -5.40 -12.71
C VAL A 328 2.55 -5.98 -13.17
N PRO A 329 2.49 -6.77 -14.25
CA PRO A 329 1.25 -7.37 -14.72
C PRO A 329 0.59 -8.20 -13.62
N MET A 330 -0.71 -7.98 -13.39
CA MET A 330 -1.41 -8.52 -12.22
C MET A 330 -2.85 -8.90 -12.57
N VAL A 331 -3.31 -10.00 -11.97
CA VAL A 331 -4.74 -10.26 -11.77
C VAL A 331 -5.09 -10.08 -10.29
N ALA A 332 -5.99 -9.14 -10.01
CA ALA A 332 -6.54 -8.90 -8.69
C ALA A 332 -7.58 -9.98 -8.36
N LEU A 333 -7.37 -10.73 -7.28
CA LEU A 333 -8.34 -11.70 -6.77
C LEU A 333 -9.00 -11.10 -5.52
N THR A 334 -10.20 -10.54 -5.70
CA THR A 334 -10.86 -9.71 -4.70
C THR A 334 -11.68 -10.55 -3.74
N THR A 335 -11.53 -10.31 -2.44
CA THR A 335 -12.27 -10.98 -1.35
C THR A 335 -13.00 -9.99 -0.43
N GLN A 336 -12.98 -8.70 -0.78
CA GLN A 336 -13.58 -7.61 -0.01
C GLN A 336 -14.01 -6.48 -0.94
N ASP A 337 -15.10 -5.80 -0.57
CA ASP A 337 -15.65 -4.66 -1.31
C ASP A 337 -14.61 -3.56 -1.54
N ARG A 338 -13.84 -3.19 -0.52
CA ARG A 338 -12.78 -2.17 -0.64
C ARG A 338 -11.70 -2.50 -1.68
N MET A 339 -11.48 -3.78 -1.99
CA MET A 339 -10.55 -4.19 -3.05
C MET A 339 -11.20 -3.97 -4.42
N SER A 340 -12.46 -4.37 -4.56
CA SER A 340 -13.25 -4.16 -5.77
C SER A 340 -13.46 -2.67 -6.06
N ASP A 341 -13.78 -1.87 -5.05
CA ASP A 341 -13.93 -0.42 -5.14
C ASP A 341 -12.64 0.27 -5.58
N PHE A 342 -11.50 -0.13 -4.99
CA PHE A 342 -10.20 0.39 -5.38
C PHE A 342 -9.90 0.09 -6.85
N ILE A 343 -10.11 -1.15 -7.31
CA ILE A 343 -9.91 -1.52 -8.71
C ILE A 343 -10.87 -0.77 -9.64
N ALA A 344 -12.13 -0.64 -9.25
CA ALA A 344 -13.16 0.00 -10.07
C ALA A 344 -12.88 1.49 -10.28
N ARG A 345 -12.42 2.20 -9.24
CA ARG A 345 -12.02 3.61 -9.30
C ARG A 345 -10.86 3.88 -10.24
N LEU A 346 -10.03 2.86 -10.49
CA LEU A 346 -8.91 2.92 -11.41
C LEU A 346 -9.27 2.44 -12.82
N GLU A 347 -10.51 2.04 -13.06
CA GLU A 347 -10.98 1.50 -14.34
C GLU A 347 -10.22 0.21 -14.74
N LEU A 348 -9.83 -0.59 -13.74
CA LEU A 348 -9.05 -1.82 -13.90
C LEU A 348 -9.87 -3.10 -13.66
N GLN A 349 -11.20 -3.04 -13.75
CA GLN A 349 -12.11 -4.18 -13.51
C GLN A 349 -11.80 -5.37 -14.44
N ASN A 350 -11.29 -5.09 -15.64
CA ASN A 350 -10.85 -6.13 -16.57
C ASN A 350 -9.68 -6.96 -16.03
N GLN A 351 -8.96 -6.48 -15.03
CA GLN A 351 -7.89 -7.19 -14.33
C GLN A 351 -8.28 -7.74 -12.96
N ALA A 352 -9.58 -7.76 -12.61
CA ALA A 352 -10.05 -8.34 -11.36
C ALA A 352 -10.98 -9.54 -11.55
N VAL A 353 -10.91 -10.46 -10.59
CA VAL A 353 -11.82 -11.59 -10.43
C VAL A 353 -12.32 -11.58 -8.99
N ASP A 354 -13.63 -11.70 -8.82
CA ASP A 354 -14.21 -12.00 -7.53
C ASP A 354 -13.84 -13.43 -7.12
N ALA A 355 -13.19 -13.58 -5.97
CA ALA A 355 -12.75 -14.86 -5.45
C ALA A 355 -13.90 -15.81 -5.12
N PHE A 356 -15.12 -15.28 -5.00
CA PHE A 356 -16.33 -16.03 -4.66
C PHE A 356 -17.25 -16.28 -5.87
N ASP A 357 -16.81 -15.89 -7.07
CA ASP A 357 -17.53 -16.18 -8.30
C ASP A 357 -17.60 -17.72 -8.52
N PRO A 358 -18.77 -18.29 -8.87
CA PRO A 358 -18.87 -19.72 -9.16
C PRO A 358 -17.94 -20.21 -10.29
N LEU A 359 -17.49 -19.30 -11.16
CA LEU A 359 -16.55 -19.57 -12.24
C LEU A 359 -15.16 -18.98 -11.96
N VAL A 360 -14.80 -18.77 -10.68
CA VAL A 360 -13.53 -18.14 -10.27
C VAL A 360 -12.31 -18.78 -10.94
N ALA A 361 -12.23 -20.12 -11.01
CA ALA A 361 -11.10 -20.81 -11.62
C ALA A 361 -10.97 -20.49 -13.13
N GLU A 362 -12.06 -20.57 -13.88
CA GLU A 362 -12.07 -20.25 -15.32
C GLU A 362 -11.75 -18.78 -15.58
N LYS A 363 -12.37 -17.86 -14.82
CA LYS A 363 -12.16 -16.42 -14.97
C LYS A 363 -10.73 -16.02 -14.61
N LEU A 364 -10.19 -16.58 -13.52
CA LEU A 364 -8.83 -16.34 -13.08
C LEU A 364 -7.82 -16.92 -14.08
N TYR A 365 -8.04 -18.14 -14.57
CA TYR A 365 -7.19 -18.73 -15.61
C TYR A 365 -7.18 -17.88 -16.89
N ALA A 366 -8.36 -17.50 -17.39
CA ALA A 366 -8.47 -16.69 -18.60
C ALA A 366 -7.73 -15.36 -18.48
N LYS A 367 -7.87 -14.66 -17.34
CA LYS A 367 -7.16 -13.39 -17.10
C LYS A 367 -5.67 -13.60 -16.87
N ALA A 368 -5.25 -14.67 -16.21
CA ALA A 368 -3.84 -14.99 -16.02
C ALA A 368 -3.15 -15.25 -17.36
N VAL A 369 -3.78 -16.04 -18.24
CA VAL A 369 -3.30 -16.27 -19.61
C VAL A 369 -3.25 -14.96 -20.40
N TYR A 370 -4.31 -14.16 -20.38
CA TYR A 370 -4.32 -12.86 -21.04
C TYR A 370 -3.18 -11.97 -20.55
N THR A 371 -2.97 -11.90 -19.23
CA THR A 371 -1.93 -11.07 -18.61
C THR A 371 -0.52 -11.52 -19.00
N LEU A 372 -0.28 -12.83 -19.07
CA LEU A 372 1.00 -13.39 -19.51
C LEU A 372 1.26 -13.16 -21.01
N ASP A 373 0.23 -13.28 -21.85
CA ASP A 373 0.34 -13.13 -23.31
C ASP A 373 0.35 -11.65 -23.74
N HIS A 374 -0.32 -10.76 -23.00
CA HIS A 374 -0.54 -9.34 -23.32
C HIS A 374 -0.05 -8.41 -22.21
N GLY A 375 1.03 -8.77 -21.54
CA GLY A 375 1.55 -8.00 -20.39
C GLY A 375 1.90 -6.55 -20.71
N ALA A 376 2.19 -6.22 -21.97
CA ALA A 376 2.39 -4.82 -22.40
C ALA A 376 1.11 -3.99 -22.26
N ASP A 377 -0.03 -4.51 -22.75
CA ASP A 377 -1.33 -3.82 -22.65
C ASP A 377 -1.74 -3.63 -21.18
N VAL A 378 -1.45 -4.62 -20.34
CA VAL A 378 -1.69 -4.54 -18.88
C VAL A 378 -0.85 -3.40 -18.28
N ARG A 379 0.45 -3.35 -18.59
CA ARG A 379 1.35 -2.29 -18.14
C ARG A 379 0.90 -0.91 -18.57
N ASP A 380 0.44 -0.77 -19.81
CA ASP A 380 -0.06 0.52 -20.32
C ASP A 380 -1.33 0.96 -19.58
N SER A 381 -2.22 0.01 -19.24
CA SER A 381 -3.39 0.33 -18.42
C SER A 381 -3.01 0.79 -17.01
N PHE A 382 -2.02 0.14 -16.38
CA PHE A 382 -1.51 0.54 -15.07
C PHE A 382 -0.78 1.88 -15.11
N ALA A 383 -0.01 2.16 -16.16
CA ALA A 383 0.65 3.45 -16.35
C ALA A 383 -0.36 4.61 -16.44
N ARG A 384 -1.47 4.43 -17.17
CA ARG A 384 -2.57 5.42 -17.24
C ARG A 384 -3.22 5.65 -15.88
N ALA A 385 -3.56 4.58 -15.17
CA ALA A 385 -4.14 4.67 -13.82
C ALA A 385 -3.19 5.39 -12.86
N ARG A 386 -1.91 5.01 -12.85
CA ARG A 386 -0.87 5.64 -12.02
C ARG A 386 -0.67 7.12 -12.35
N ALA A 387 -0.70 7.51 -13.62
CA ALA A 387 -0.55 8.91 -14.02
C ALA A 387 -1.68 9.79 -13.44
N LYS A 388 -2.94 9.33 -13.56
CA LYS A 388 -4.10 10.00 -12.97
C LYS A 388 -3.94 10.17 -11.45
N LEU A 389 -3.60 9.08 -10.75
CA LEU A 389 -3.36 9.14 -9.31
C LEU A 389 -2.22 10.08 -8.95
N ARG A 390 -1.14 10.12 -9.76
CA ARG A 390 -0.02 11.02 -9.47
C ARG A 390 -0.44 12.48 -9.56
N ASP A 391 -1.27 12.84 -10.54
CA ASP A 391 -1.79 14.20 -10.68
C ASP A 391 -2.70 14.58 -9.51
N GLU A 392 -3.58 13.68 -9.08
CA GLU A 392 -4.41 13.86 -7.86
C GLU A 392 -3.52 14.07 -6.61
N THR A 393 -2.47 13.26 -6.44
CA THR A 393 -1.49 13.41 -5.34
C THR A 393 -0.76 14.75 -5.39
N ARG A 394 -0.32 15.21 -6.58
CA ARG A 394 0.35 16.52 -6.72
C ARG A 394 -0.54 17.68 -6.28
N VAL A 395 -1.81 17.66 -6.71
CA VAL A 395 -2.79 18.68 -6.31
C VAL A 395 -2.96 18.69 -4.78
N PHE A 396 -3.01 17.51 -4.16
CA PHE A 396 -3.07 17.41 -2.70
C PHE A 396 -1.81 17.94 -2.03
N HIS A 397 -0.61 17.58 -2.53
CA HIS A 397 0.67 18.05 -1.98
C HIS A 397 0.86 19.56 -2.09
N GLN A 398 0.39 20.20 -3.16
CA GLN A 398 0.37 21.67 -3.27
C GLN A 398 -0.47 22.32 -2.16
N ARG A 399 -1.54 21.67 -1.71
CA ARG A 399 -2.32 22.13 -0.55
C ARG A 399 -1.54 21.94 0.76
N LEU A 400 -0.81 20.83 0.89
CA LEU A 400 0.02 20.58 2.08
C LEU A 400 1.17 21.58 2.19
N ASP A 401 1.84 21.92 1.08
CA ASP A 401 2.96 22.87 1.13
C ASP A 401 2.51 24.26 1.57
N LYS A 402 1.32 24.70 1.13
CA LYS A 402 0.68 25.93 1.63
C LYS A 402 0.41 25.85 3.13
N LEU A 403 -0.17 24.74 3.60
CA LEU A 403 -0.46 24.52 5.01
C LEU A 403 0.80 24.61 5.89
N PHE A 404 1.92 24.05 5.43
CA PHE A 404 3.19 24.10 6.16
C PHE A 404 3.99 25.39 5.96
N SER A 405 3.56 26.28 5.06
CA SER A 405 4.22 27.57 4.81
C SER A 405 3.71 28.70 5.71
N GLY A 406 2.56 28.52 6.37
CA GLY A 406 1.91 29.54 7.21
C GLY A 406 0.86 30.31 6.44
#